data_AF-A0ABD3V2R4-F1
#
_entry.id   AF-A0ABD3V2R4-F1
#
_cell.length_a   1.000
_cell.length_b   1.000
_cell.length_c   1.000
_cell.angle_alpha   90.00
_cell.angle_beta   90.00
_cell.angle_gamma   90.00
#
_symmetry.space_group_name_H-M   'P 1'
#
loop_
_entity.id
_entity.type
_entity.pdbx_description
1 polymer ?
#
loop_
_entity_poly.entity_id
_entity_poly.type
_entity_poly.pdbx_seq_one_letter_code
_entity_poly.pdbx_strand_id
1 'polypeptide(L)'
;MIVKSNLNFRIVYNKFPCFKRRAKVLNEGGILHDTCDLNGTWINDLDSFIDVSCENGFLFGVYRIPVSNGEDVYELLGNYIVAGKDGKDRIVAFMVSWNNSSCSGNSNSITSYSGVYYSSEGIIYMHSLLTGYMEWTKRWETNLIGHVIFRRV
;
A
#
# COMPACT_ATOMS: atom_id res chain seq x y z
N MET A 1 -51.38 -5.25 -31.59
CA MET A 1 -50.94 -6.42 -30.80
C MET A 1 -49.48 -6.19 -30.43
N ILE A 2 -49.25 -5.73 -29.20
CA ILE A 2 -47.91 -5.55 -28.61
C ILE A 2 -47.99 -6.19 -27.23
N VAL A 3 -47.28 -7.31 -27.07
CA VAL A 3 -47.09 -7.97 -25.79
C VAL A 3 -46.05 -7.14 -25.04
N LYS A 4 -46.47 -6.40 -24.00
CA LYS A 4 -45.55 -5.75 -23.07
C LYS A 4 -45.14 -6.79 -22.03
N SER A 5 -43.88 -7.24 -22.09
CA SER A 5 -43.27 -8.03 -21.02
C SER A 5 -43.07 -7.14 -19.78
N ASN A 6 -43.77 -7.48 -18.70
CA ASN A 6 -43.54 -6.89 -17.37
C ASN A 6 -42.27 -7.51 -16.77
N LEU A 7 -41.14 -6.82 -16.89
CA LEU A 7 -39.95 -7.09 -16.08
C LEU A 7 -39.83 -5.97 -15.03
N ASN A 8 -40.42 -6.20 -13.87
CA ASN A 8 -40.16 -5.42 -12.67
C ASN A 8 -38.77 -5.79 -12.14
N PHE A 9 -37.74 -5.03 -12.54
CA PHE A 9 -36.44 -5.12 -11.90
C PHE A 9 -36.53 -4.46 -10.52
N ARG A 10 -36.68 -5.28 -9.47
CA ARG A 10 -36.52 -4.84 -8.09
C ARG A 10 -35.03 -4.85 -7.78
N ILE A 11 -34.41 -3.67 -7.74
CA ILE A 11 -33.04 -3.54 -7.22
C ILE A 11 -33.09 -3.89 -5.74
N VAL A 12 -32.68 -5.11 -5.40
CA VAL A 12 -32.45 -5.51 -4.01
C VAL A 12 -31.08 -4.98 -3.65
N TYR A 13 -31.06 -3.83 -2.96
CA TYR A 13 -29.86 -3.44 -2.22
C TYR A 13 -29.70 -4.46 -1.09
N ASN A 14 -28.82 -5.44 -1.28
CA ASN A 14 -28.27 -6.16 -0.15
C ASN A 14 -27.51 -5.12 0.65
N LYS A 15 -28.11 -4.64 1.75
CA LYS A 15 -27.39 -3.96 2.82
C LYS A 15 -26.41 -4.98 3.38
N PHE A 16 -25.25 -5.10 2.75
CA PHE A 16 -24.10 -5.68 3.43
C PHE A 16 -23.94 -4.90 4.73
N PRO A 17 -23.82 -5.57 5.89
CA PRO A 17 -23.56 -4.86 7.12
C PRO A 17 -22.32 -4.01 6.87
N CYS A 18 -22.46 -2.69 7.01
CA CYS A 18 -21.30 -1.80 7.00
C CYS A 18 -20.28 -2.46 7.92
N PHE A 19 -19.10 -2.84 7.40
CA PHE A 19 -17.98 -3.17 8.25
C PHE A 19 -17.90 -2.02 9.25
N LYS A 20 -18.24 -2.29 10.52
CA LYS A 20 -18.13 -1.28 11.57
C LYS A 20 -16.64 -1.00 11.65
N ARG A 21 -16.17 0.00 10.90
CA ARG A 21 -14.92 0.70 11.15
C ARG A 21 -15.07 1.24 12.56
N ARG A 22 -14.70 0.46 13.58
CA ARG A 22 -14.41 1.02 14.89
C ARG A 22 -13.13 1.82 14.69
N ALA A 23 -13.27 3.04 14.19
CA ALA A 23 -12.37 4.09 14.62
C ALA A 23 -12.60 4.18 16.12
N LYS A 24 -11.71 3.55 16.89
CA LYS A 24 -11.66 3.79 18.32
C LYS A 24 -11.09 5.19 18.44
N VAL A 25 -11.95 6.20 18.55
CA VAL A 25 -11.54 7.49 19.07
C VAL A 25 -11.04 7.17 20.48
N LEU A 26 -9.72 7.15 20.65
CA LEU A 26 -9.13 7.10 21.98
C LEU A 26 -9.42 8.46 22.60
N ASN A 27 -9.91 8.41 23.83
CA ASN A 27 -10.48 9.52 24.58
C ASN A 27 -9.75 10.85 24.38
N GLU A 28 -10.56 11.90 24.30
CA GLU A 28 -10.16 13.30 24.47
C GLU A 28 -9.10 13.42 25.58
N GLY A 29 -7.88 13.83 25.21
CA GLY A 29 -6.79 14.15 26.15
C GLY A 29 -5.62 13.18 26.21
N GLY A 30 -5.63 12.05 25.49
CA GLY A 30 -4.45 11.20 25.32
C GLY A 30 -3.80 11.46 23.97
N ILE A 31 -2.75 12.29 23.89
CA ILE A 31 -1.82 12.20 22.78
C ILE A 31 -1.19 10.82 22.91
N LEU A 32 -1.69 9.83 22.15
CA LEU A 32 -0.86 8.69 21.84
C LEU A 32 0.37 9.30 21.17
N HIS A 33 1.49 9.29 21.89
CA HIS A 33 2.77 9.41 21.23
C HIS A 33 2.81 8.25 20.25
N ASP A 34 2.53 8.53 18.98
CA ASP A 34 2.63 7.55 17.90
C ASP A 34 4.12 7.35 17.67
N THR A 35 4.75 6.54 18.52
CA THR A 35 6.08 6.03 18.26
C THR A 35 5.92 5.12 17.05
N CYS A 36 6.17 5.69 15.88
CA CYS A 36 6.00 4.95 14.66
C CYS A 36 7.16 3.96 14.50
N ASP A 37 6.91 2.73 14.96
CA ASP A 37 7.85 1.61 14.92
C ASP A 37 8.16 1.10 13.50
N LEU A 38 7.67 1.80 12.45
CA LEU A 38 8.03 1.55 11.06
C LEU A 38 9.27 2.35 10.62
N ASN A 39 9.68 3.36 11.40
CA ASN A 39 10.86 4.18 11.10
C ASN A 39 12.10 3.31 10.88
N GLY A 40 12.90 3.67 9.87
CA GLY A 40 14.18 3.05 9.55
C GLY A 40 14.21 2.35 8.19
N THR A 41 15.30 1.62 7.97
CA THR A 41 15.57 0.91 6.72
C THR A 41 15.04 -0.50 6.76
N TRP A 42 14.42 -0.92 5.66
CA TRP A 42 13.96 -2.28 5.46
C TRP A 42 14.44 -2.81 4.12
N ILE A 43 14.72 -4.11 4.04
CA ILE A 43 15.09 -4.83 2.82
C ILE A 43 14.02 -5.87 2.50
N ASN A 44 13.67 -6.01 1.22
CA ASN A 44 12.76 -7.06 0.77
C ASN A 44 13.47 -8.31 0.22
N ASP A 45 12.67 -9.31 -0.12
CA ASP A 45 13.05 -10.57 -0.73
C ASP A 45 13.55 -10.47 -2.19
N LEU A 46 13.59 -9.25 -2.75
CA LEU A 46 14.15 -8.92 -4.06
C LEU A 46 15.35 -7.97 -3.95
N ASP A 47 15.98 -7.90 -2.77
CA ASP A 47 17.13 -7.04 -2.45
C ASP A 47 16.89 -5.53 -2.67
N SER A 48 15.63 -5.10 -2.73
CA SER A 48 15.27 -3.68 -2.73
C SER A 48 15.13 -3.15 -1.30
N PHE A 49 15.45 -1.88 -1.10
CA PHE A 49 15.37 -1.23 0.20
C PHE A 49 14.25 -0.19 0.24
N ILE A 50 13.70 0.05 1.42
CA ILE A 50 12.91 1.23 1.73
C ILE A 50 13.50 1.92 2.96
N ASP A 51 13.65 3.23 2.91
CA ASP A 51 13.89 4.05 4.11
C ASP A 51 12.59 4.76 4.44
N VAL A 52 11.99 4.37 5.57
CA VAL A 52 10.68 4.85 5.98
C VAL A 52 10.83 5.83 7.13
N SER A 53 10.15 6.96 6.98
CA SER A 53 9.79 7.87 8.05
C SER A 53 8.28 7.91 8.18
N CYS A 54 7.78 8.01 9.40
CA CYS A 54 6.35 7.98 9.63
C CYS A 54 5.96 8.76 10.88
N GLU A 55 4.86 9.49 10.76
CA GLU A 55 4.36 10.41 11.77
C GLU A 55 2.86 10.64 11.53
N ASN A 56 2.05 10.69 12.60
CA ASN A 56 0.64 11.08 12.53
C ASN A 56 -0.19 10.27 11.51
N GLY A 57 0.07 8.96 11.39
CA GLY A 57 -0.60 8.08 10.43
C GLY A 57 -0.10 8.19 8.98
N PHE A 58 0.87 9.07 8.69
CA PHE A 58 1.49 9.21 7.37
C PHE A 58 2.80 8.43 7.29
N LEU A 59 3.09 7.94 6.10
CA LEU A 59 4.32 7.24 5.78
C LEU A 59 4.97 7.91 4.57
N PHE A 60 6.23 8.27 4.67
CA PHE A 60 7.00 8.92 3.62
C PHE A 60 8.45 8.44 3.63
N GLY A 61 9.14 8.57 2.50
CA GLY A 61 10.53 8.18 2.40
C GLY A 61 10.93 7.83 0.99
N VAL A 62 11.84 6.87 0.86
CA VAL A 62 12.36 6.46 -0.45
C VAL A 62 12.36 4.94 -0.62
N TYR A 63 12.13 4.52 -1.85
CA TYR A 63 12.31 3.16 -2.34
C TYR A 63 13.57 3.10 -3.19
N ARG A 64 14.45 2.15 -2.88
CA ARG A 64 15.80 2.02 -3.43
C ARG A 64 15.97 0.67 -4.11
N ILE A 65 16.32 0.68 -5.39
CA ILE A 65 16.56 -0.53 -6.19
C ILE A 65 18.04 -0.58 -6.56
N PRO A 66 18.78 -1.63 -6.15
CA PRO A 66 20.13 -1.84 -6.64
C PRO A 66 20.15 -2.03 -8.15
N VAL A 67 21.03 -1.31 -8.84
CA VAL A 67 21.30 -1.48 -10.27
C VAL A 67 22.80 -1.72 -10.48
N SER A 68 23.20 -2.21 -11.65
CA SER A 68 24.59 -2.66 -11.91
C SER A 68 25.66 -1.60 -11.60
N ASN A 69 25.33 -0.30 -11.69
CA ASN A 69 26.25 0.82 -11.47
C ASN A 69 25.74 1.84 -10.43
N GLY A 70 24.98 1.40 -9.42
CA GLY A 70 24.50 2.29 -8.36
C GLY A 70 23.14 1.86 -7.83
N GLU A 71 22.30 2.85 -7.57
CA GLU A 71 20.97 2.65 -6.99
C GLU A 71 19.99 3.65 -7.60
N ASP A 72 18.83 3.15 -8.01
CA ASP A 72 17.71 4.02 -8.37
C ASP A 72 16.85 4.30 -7.13
N VAL A 73 16.58 5.58 -6.90
CA VAL A 73 15.85 6.07 -5.75
C VAL A 73 14.54 6.68 -6.22
N TYR A 74 13.43 6.28 -5.60
CA TYR A 74 12.08 6.76 -5.90
C TYR A 74 11.39 7.22 -4.63
N GLU A 75 10.59 8.27 -4.71
CA GLU A 75 9.80 8.70 -3.57
C GLU A 75 8.71 7.68 -3.24
N LEU A 76 8.49 7.49 -1.94
CA LEU A 76 7.48 6.61 -1.39
C LEU A 76 6.57 7.44 -0.48
N LEU A 77 5.25 7.35 -0.71
CA LEU A 77 4.24 8.07 0.06
C LEU A 77 3.07 7.16 0.40
N GLY A 78 2.56 7.27 1.62
CA GLY A 78 1.58 6.33 2.14
C GLY A 78 0.99 6.71 3.49
N ASN A 79 0.28 5.75 4.09
CA ASN A 79 -0.36 5.88 5.38
C ASN A 79 -0.22 4.57 6.16
N TYR A 80 -0.38 4.67 7.48
CA TYR A 80 -0.53 3.53 8.35
C TYR A 80 -1.66 3.73 9.36
N ILE A 81 -2.15 2.62 9.90
CA ILE A 81 -3.17 2.59 10.94
C ILE A 81 -2.71 1.64 12.04
N VAL A 82 -2.76 2.10 13.30
CA VAL A 82 -2.54 1.26 14.48
C VAL A 82 -3.53 0.10 14.50
N ALA A 83 -3.00 -1.12 14.56
CA ALA A 83 -3.76 -2.37 14.52
C ALA A 83 -3.29 -3.35 15.62
N GLY A 84 -3.90 -4.54 15.66
CA GLY A 84 -3.61 -5.55 16.67
C GLY A 84 -4.31 -5.30 18.01
N LYS A 85 -4.29 -6.30 18.89
CA LYS A 85 -4.93 -6.21 20.23
C LYS A 85 -4.16 -5.31 21.19
N ASP A 86 -2.84 -5.29 21.05
CA ASP A 86 -1.90 -4.53 21.86
C ASP A 86 -1.47 -3.20 21.20
N GLY A 87 -2.00 -2.89 20.01
CA GLY A 87 -1.72 -1.65 19.30
C GLY A 87 -0.30 -1.59 18.74
N LYS A 88 0.38 -2.73 18.54
CA LYS A 88 1.76 -2.77 18.02
C LYS A 88 1.83 -3.07 16.52
N ASP A 89 0.85 -3.77 15.99
CA ASP A 89 0.77 -4.02 14.54
C ASP A 89 0.33 -2.75 13.80
N ARG A 90 0.61 -2.72 12.49
CA ARG A 90 0.14 -1.62 11.62
C ARG A 90 -0.47 -2.18 10.36
N ILE A 91 -1.63 -1.67 9.94
CA ILE A 91 -2.02 -1.77 8.52
C ILE A 91 -1.24 -0.69 7.79
N VAL A 92 -0.55 -1.05 6.71
CA VAL A 92 0.37 -0.16 6.01
C VAL A 92 0.04 -0.16 4.52
N ALA A 93 0.01 1.02 3.90
CA ALA A 93 -0.10 1.13 2.45
C ALA A 93 0.72 2.32 1.95
N PHE A 94 1.41 2.14 0.84
CA PHE A 94 2.16 3.21 0.17
C PHE A 94 2.17 3.02 -1.34
N MET A 95 2.58 4.05 -2.05
CA MET A 95 2.77 4.03 -3.50
C MET A 95 4.16 4.51 -3.86
N VAL A 96 4.68 3.97 -4.96
CA VAL A 96 5.94 4.39 -5.57
C VAL A 96 5.67 4.65 -7.04
N SER A 97 5.90 5.89 -7.49
CA SER A 97 5.89 6.25 -8.90
C SER A 97 7.27 5.99 -9.47
N TRP A 98 7.36 5.13 -10.48
CA TRP A 98 8.64 4.72 -11.08
C TRP A 98 9.11 5.74 -12.12
N ASN A 99 9.32 6.97 -11.64
CA ASN A 99 9.77 8.10 -12.43
C ASN A 99 10.80 8.88 -11.61
N ASN A 100 12.07 8.75 -11.98
CA ASN A 100 13.15 9.53 -11.40
C ASN A 100 14.09 10.05 -12.50
N SER A 101 15.03 10.91 -12.11
CA SER A 101 16.11 11.38 -12.98
C SER A 101 17.36 10.49 -12.96
N SER A 102 17.26 9.29 -12.36
CA SER A 102 18.39 8.37 -12.15
C SER A 102 18.55 7.39 -13.31
N CYS A 103 19.33 6.33 -13.13
CA CYS A 103 19.81 5.42 -14.19
C CYS A 103 18.68 4.74 -14.97
N SER A 104 17.59 4.33 -14.32
CA SER A 104 16.44 3.69 -15.02
C SER A 104 15.37 4.67 -15.50
N GLY A 105 15.46 5.94 -15.13
CA GLY A 105 14.57 7.00 -15.60
C GLY A 105 13.09 6.79 -15.27
N ASN A 106 12.24 6.99 -16.28
CA ASN A 106 10.77 6.88 -16.18
C ASN A 106 10.26 5.61 -16.87
N SER A 107 9.73 4.66 -16.10
CA SER A 107 9.11 3.44 -16.63
C SER A 107 7.62 3.57 -16.94
N ASN A 108 7.05 4.77 -16.79
CA ASN A 108 5.62 5.07 -16.99
C ASN A 108 4.70 4.13 -16.22
N SER A 109 5.05 3.87 -14.96
CA SER A 109 4.34 2.94 -14.09
C SER A 109 4.31 3.40 -12.64
N ILE A 110 3.38 2.84 -11.88
CA ILE A 110 3.23 3.05 -10.44
C ILE A 110 2.97 1.72 -9.76
N THR A 111 3.59 1.47 -8.62
CA THR A 111 3.21 0.34 -7.75
C THR A 111 2.53 0.83 -6.50
N SER A 112 1.37 0.25 -6.20
CA SER A 112 0.74 0.37 -4.89
C SER A 112 1.05 -0.87 -4.04
N TYR A 113 1.40 -0.65 -2.79
CA TYR A 113 1.67 -1.70 -1.81
C TYR A 113 0.63 -1.58 -0.70
N SER A 114 0.08 -2.70 -0.26
CA SER A 114 -0.87 -2.76 0.85
C SER A 114 -0.66 -4.02 1.67
N GLY A 115 -0.58 -3.88 2.98
CA GLY A 115 -0.16 -4.97 3.84
C GLY A 115 -0.26 -4.68 5.33
N VAL A 116 0.45 -5.50 6.09
CA VAL A 116 0.47 -5.45 7.56
C VAL A 116 1.91 -5.55 8.04
N TYR A 117 2.28 -4.66 8.94
CA TYR A 117 3.42 -4.82 9.82
C TYR A 117 3.02 -5.68 11.01
N TYR A 118 3.65 -6.83 11.14
CA TYR A 118 3.49 -7.75 12.26
C TYR A 118 4.62 -7.51 13.26
N SER A 119 4.29 -6.84 14.36
CA SER A 119 5.27 -6.42 15.36
C SER A 119 5.97 -7.58 16.07
N SER A 120 5.27 -8.71 16.28
CA SER A 120 5.84 -9.91 16.89
C SER A 120 6.90 -10.58 16.01
N GLU A 121 6.73 -10.49 14.69
CA GLU A 121 7.61 -11.10 13.70
C GLU A 121 8.71 -10.14 13.23
N GLY A 122 8.51 -8.83 13.44
CA GLY A 122 9.42 -7.80 12.93
C GLY A 122 9.44 -7.72 11.39
N ILE A 123 8.31 -8.01 10.74
CA ILE A 123 8.20 -8.00 9.26
C ILE A 123 7.06 -7.12 8.78
N ILE A 124 7.19 -6.57 7.57
CA ILE A 124 6.09 -5.97 6.82
C ILE A 124 5.76 -6.90 5.66
N TYR A 125 4.60 -7.55 5.72
CA TYR A 125 4.10 -8.39 4.63
C TYR A 125 3.11 -7.59 3.79
N MET A 126 3.33 -7.50 2.48
CA MET A 126 2.50 -6.69 1.59
C MET A 126 2.18 -7.42 0.29
N HIS A 127 1.03 -7.08 -0.29
CA HIS A 127 0.76 -7.34 -1.70
C HIS A 127 1.08 -6.08 -2.51
N SER A 128 1.52 -6.28 -3.74
CA SER A 128 1.79 -5.21 -4.70
C SER A 128 0.83 -5.29 -5.89
N LEU A 129 0.45 -4.13 -6.40
CA LEU A 129 -0.21 -3.94 -7.69
C LEU A 129 0.59 -2.91 -8.48
N LEU A 130 1.35 -3.39 -9.46
CA LEU A 130 2.10 -2.58 -10.41
C LEU A 130 1.21 -2.32 -11.62
N THR A 131 0.88 -1.05 -11.84
CA THR A 131 0.15 -0.60 -13.02
C THR A 131 1.12 0.12 -13.96
N GLY A 132 1.31 -0.43 -15.16
CA GLY A 132 2.11 0.16 -16.22
C GLY A 132 1.24 0.72 -17.35
N TYR A 133 1.74 1.76 -18.03
CA TYR A 133 1.13 2.22 -19.26
C TYR A 133 1.17 1.12 -20.34
N MET A 134 0.02 0.88 -20.95
CA MET A 134 -0.13 0.04 -22.14
C MET A 134 -1.04 0.74 -23.14
N GLU A 135 -0.86 0.45 -24.43
CA GLU A 135 -1.80 0.87 -25.46
C GLU A 135 -3.21 0.32 -25.18
N TRP A 136 -4.23 1.02 -25.67
CA TRP A 136 -5.64 0.67 -25.45
C TRP A 136 -5.99 -0.78 -25.81
N THR A 137 -5.35 -1.33 -26.86
CA THR A 137 -5.52 -2.71 -27.34
C THR A 137 -4.97 -3.76 -26.38
N LYS A 138 -4.00 -3.39 -25.53
CA LYS A 138 -3.34 -4.24 -24.53
C LYS A 138 -3.69 -3.86 -23.09
N ARG A 139 -4.71 -3.02 -22.88
CA ARG A 139 -5.08 -2.51 -21.54
C ARG A 139 -5.34 -3.59 -20.48
N TRP A 140 -5.66 -4.81 -20.91
CA TRP A 140 -5.86 -5.95 -20.03
C TRP A 140 -4.56 -6.47 -19.38
N GLU A 141 -3.39 -6.15 -19.95
CA GLU A 141 -2.05 -6.50 -19.44
C GLU A 141 -1.45 -5.45 -18.48
N THR A 142 -2.19 -4.38 -18.18
CA THR A 142 -1.66 -3.20 -17.46
C THR A 142 -1.23 -3.49 -16.03
N ASN A 143 -1.70 -4.58 -15.43
CA ASN A 143 -1.55 -4.85 -14.01
C ASN A 143 -0.76 -6.13 -13.75
N LEU A 144 0.30 -6.01 -12.97
CA LEU A 144 1.01 -7.12 -12.37
C LEU A 144 0.73 -7.13 -10.87
N ILE A 145 0.40 -8.31 -10.32
CA ILE A 145 0.15 -8.51 -8.90
C ILE A 145 1.28 -9.34 -8.32
N GLY A 146 1.75 -8.96 -7.13
CA GLY A 146 2.78 -9.69 -6.42
C GLY A 146 2.58 -9.63 -4.91
N HIS A 147 3.57 -10.16 -4.20
CA HIS A 147 3.75 -9.96 -2.77
C HIS A 147 5.21 -9.66 -2.48
N VAL A 148 5.47 -9.09 -1.32
CA VAL A 148 6.79 -8.68 -0.88
C VAL A 148 6.87 -8.75 0.63
N ILE A 149 8.03 -9.16 1.16
CA ILE A 149 8.26 -9.23 2.60
C ILE A 149 9.46 -8.38 2.96
N PHE A 150 9.23 -7.30 3.69
CA PHE A 150 10.29 -6.44 4.21
C PHE A 150 10.73 -6.88 5.61
N ARG A 151 12.04 -6.87 5.84
CA ARG A 151 12.70 -7.09 7.13
C ARG A 151 13.62 -5.92 7.44
N ARG A 152 13.88 -5.66 8.72
CA ARG A 152 14.87 -4.64 9.12
C ARG A 152 16.27 -5.04 8.66
N VAL A 153 17.04 -4.03 8.27
CA VAL A 153 18.50 -4.14 8.05
C VAL A 153 19.23 -4.06 9.38
#